data_AF-A0AA88XIQ5-F1
#
_entry.id   AF-A0AA88XIQ5-F1
#
_cell.length_a   1.000
_cell.length_b   1.000
_cell.length_c   1.000
_cell.angle_alpha   90.00
_cell.angle_beta   90.00
_cell.angle_gamma   90.00
#
_symmetry.space_group_name_H-M   'P 1'
#
loop_
_entity.id
_entity.type
_entity.pdbx_description
1 polymer ?
#
loop_
_entity_poly.entity_id
_entity_poly.type
_entity_poly.pdbx_seq_one_letter_code
_entity_poly.pdbx_strand_id
1 'polypeptide(L)'
;MADGRGNRFASTTEAEQQEKRLGLNAQKTLKANRGAAKLFKEYLSEKGSDPDFENFAESVIDQKLSQFYMDLRKTDGEKYKVNSMESIRHGINRYLRSPPFNKTFDIIKDGSFGESNQNFKAVLAELKRVGKGSVTHHAAISEADLQKLYNSLHMSTDTPQGLYNKVQFDIRLYFCRRGNENMCTMSKETFRVRTDENSGKKYVEKAVDELTKNHRFDKEASSGVMPAMEGSSQCPVASFELYLSKLHPYNDREVLWQRPKDSYVADDTTCYANVPVGEKKLSAFMSDLSKAAGLSQKYTNHSIRATGATILSKGMFGPSQVMDVTGHKSVQSLSVYQRVSDGEKIQMGQVLSKTLVPSSSNALVPVVKSATCVRDPLSCIDNAPVKRNAIGPSSTISSVSSTDKEASQDMEIAVAHEIADVNMDDLFCDFFKASDNTRPMECSVITNPKPHMPPIRGPKY
;
A
#
# COMPACT_ATOMS: atom_id res chain seq x y z
N MET A 1 -25.15 -55.25 -7.52
CA MET A 1 -24.94 -53.79 -7.55
C MET A 1 -23.81 -53.48 -6.58
N ALA A 2 -22.75 -52.80 -7.02
CA ALA A 2 -21.62 -52.44 -6.17
C ALA A 2 -21.82 -51.02 -5.61
N ASP A 3 -21.58 -50.85 -4.30
CA ASP A 3 -21.79 -49.60 -3.56
C ASP A 3 -20.65 -48.61 -3.83
N GLY A 4 -20.87 -47.69 -4.78
CA GLY A 4 -19.89 -46.71 -5.25
C GLY A 4 -19.66 -45.53 -4.29
N ARG A 5 -19.55 -45.77 -2.98
CA ARG A 5 -19.21 -44.73 -2.00
C ARG A 5 -17.69 -44.49 -1.96
N GLY A 6 -17.24 -43.49 -2.73
CA GLY A 6 -15.86 -43.02 -2.70
C GLY A 6 -15.43 -42.61 -1.28
N ASN A 7 -14.20 -42.97 -0.90
CA ASN A 7 -13.67 -42.70 0.43
C ASN A 7 -13.64 -41.18 0.73
N ARG A 8 -14.24 -40.78 1.86
CA ARG A 8 -14.30 -39.38 2.32
C ARG A 8 -12.92 -38.74 2.52
N PHE A 9 -11.89 -39.54 2.79
CA PHE A 9 -10.55 -39.09 3.12
C PHE A 9 -9.56 -39.55 2.05
N ALA A 10 -8.98 -38.60 1.33
CA ALA A 10 -7.93 -38.84 0.35
C ALA A 10 -6.55 -38.74 1.01
N SER A 11 -5.69 -39.71 0.76
CA SER A 11 -4.27 -39.65 1.15
C SER A 11 -3.55 -38.62 0.30
N THR A 12 -3.06 -37.53 0.91
CA THR A 12 -2.26 -36.51 0.22
C THR A 12 -0.77 -36.84 0.37
N THR A 13 -0.06 -36.97 -0.75
CA THR A 13 1.38 -37.23 -0.80
C THR A 13 2.20 -36.09 -0.19
N GLU A 14 3.45 -36.36 0.21
CA GLU A 14 4.34 -35.32 0.72
C GLU A 14 4.62 -34.23 -0.33
N ALA A 15 4.70 -34.60 -1.61
CA ALA A 15 4.86 -33.66 -2.72
C ALA A 15 3.68 -32.69 -2.83
N GLU A 16 2.43 -33.18 -2.82
CA GLU A 16 1.23 -32.34 -2.81
C GLU A 16 1.13 -31.48 -1.54
N GLN A 17 1.58 -31.99 -0.38
CA GLN A 17 1.65 -31.20 0.84
C GLN A 17 2.67 -30.06 0.73
N GLN A 18 3.84 -30.31 0.15
CA GLN A 18 4.86 -29.29 -0.11
C GLN A 18 4.37 -28.26 -1.14
N GLU A 19 3.73 -28.69 -2.22
CA GLU A 19 3.13 -27.79 -3.22
C GLU A 19 2.06 -26.88 -2.60
N LYS A 20 1.13 -27.45 -1.81
CA LYS A 20 0.14 -26.68 -1.05
C LYS A 20 0.78 -25.67 -0.10
N ARG A 21 1.87 -26.04 0.60
CA ARG A 21 2.63 -25.12 1.48
C ARG A 21 3.36 -24.03 0.70
N LEU A 22 3.92 -24.34 -0.48
CA LEU A 22 4.52 -23.33 -1.37
C LEU A 22 3.48 -22.35 -1.89
N GLY A 23 2.27 -22.82 -2.23
CA GLY A 23 1.12 -22.00 -2.63
C GLY A 23 0.63 -21.00 -1.58
N LEU A 24 0.96 -21.20 -0.29
CA LEU A 24 0.68 -20.20 0.76
C LEU A 24 1.46 -18.89 0.56
N ASN A 25 2.61 -18.95 -0.13
CA ASN A 25 3.46 -17.79 -0.38
C ASN A 25 3.20 -17.19 -1.77
N ALA A 26 3.27 -15.86 -1.89
CA ALA A 26 3.22 -15.23 -3.21
C ALA A 26 4.51 -15.56 -4.01
N GLN A 27 4.38 -15.74 -5.33
CA GLN A 27 5.53 -16.00 -6.21
C GLN A 27 6.61 -14.91 -6.12
N LYS A 28 6.20 -13.64 -5.95
CA LYS A 28 7.11 -12.50 -5.70
C LYS A 28 7.87 -12.66 -4.37
N THR A 29 7.23 -13.17 -3.31
CA THR A 29 7.89 -13.49 -2.02
C THR A 29 8.88 -14.65 -2.16
N LEU A 30 8.52 -15.72 -2.89
CA LEU A 30 9.43 -16.84 -3.16
C LEU A 30 10.67 -16.39 -3.94
N LYS A 31 10.50 -15.50 -4.94
CA LYS A 31 11.61 -14.89 -5.68
C LYS A 31 12.51 -14.05 -4.77
N ALA A 32 11.94 -13.19 -3.93
CA ALA A 32 12.68 -12.36 -2.98
C ALA A 32 13.47 -13.21 -1.95
N ASN A 33 12.87 -14.28 -1.42
CA ASN A 33 13.55 -15.22 -0.51
C ASN A 33 14.76 -15.88 -1.19
N ARG A 34 14.60 -16.35 -2.44
CA ARG A 34 15.69 -16.92 -3.23
C ARG A 34 16.78 -15.89 -3.54
N GLY A 35 16.42 -14.63 -3.82
CA GLY A 35 17.37 -13.54 -4.02
C GLY A 35 18.20 -13.24 -2.78
N ALA A 36 17.57 -13.19 -1.60
CA ALA A 36 18.27 -13.00 -0.33
C ALA A 36 19.19 -14.18 0.02
N ALA A 37 18.78 -15.42 -0.28
CA ALA A 37 19.64 -16.60 -0.12
C ALA A 37 20.81 -16.61 -1.11
N LYS A 38 20.57 -16.30 -2.39
CA LYS A 38 21.61 -16.17 -3.42
C LYS A 38 22.69 -15.17 -3.00
N LEU A 39 22.30 -14.00 -2.50
CA LEU A 39 23.21 -12.97 -2.00
C LEU A 39 24.12 -13.48 -0.85
N PHE A 40 23.59 -14.35 0.01
CA PHE A 40 24.39 -14.98 1.07
C PHE A 40 25.32 -16.08 0.52
N LYS A 41 24.89 -16.87 -0.49
CA LYS A 41 25.75 -17.83 -1.19
C LYS A 41 26.92 -17.16 -1.93
N GLU A 42 26.67 -16.03 -2.58
CA GLU A 42 27.69 -15.21 -3.24
C GLU A 42 28.72 -14.70 -2.23
N TYR A 43 28.26 -14.12 -1.11
CA TYR A 43 29.14 -13.71 0.00
C TYR A 43 29.99 -14.85 0.54
N LEU A 44 29.41 -16.03 0.78
CA LEU A 44 30.15 -17.20 1.27
C LEU A 44 31.23 -17.63 0.27
N SER A 45 30.90 -17.67 -1.02
CA SER A 45 31.85 -17.98 -2.09
C SER A 45 33.02 -16.99 -2.14
N GLU A 46 32.73 -15.69 -2.05
CA GLU A 46 33.73 -14.61 -2.03
C GLU A 46 34.67 -14.73 -0.81
N LYS A 47 34.13 -15.12 0.35
CA LYS A 47 34.91 -15.39 1.58
C LYS A 47 35.55 -16.79 1.63
N GLY A 48 35.62 -17.51 0.51
CA GLY A 48 36.23 -18.84 0.42
C GLY A 48 35.56 -19.90 1.31
N SER A 49 34.26 -19.72 1.59
CA SER A 49 33.43 -20.65 2.36
C SER A 49 32.50 -21.42 1.41
N ASP A 50 32.04 -22.60 1.84
CA ASP A 50 31.03 -23.37 1.11
C ASP A 50 29.73 -22.55 0.95
N PRO A 51 29.20 -22.38 -0.29
CA PRO A 51 27.95 -21.66 -0.52
C PRO A 51 26.70 -22.41 -0.05
N ASP A 52 26.74 -23.72 0.20
CA ASP A 52 25.58 -24.52 0.59
C ASP A 52 25.31 -24.48 2.11
N PHE A 53 25.12 -23.25 2.62
CA PHE A 53 24.85 -22.93 4.02
C PHE A 53 23.62 -23.63 4.60
N GLU A 54 22.72 -24.14 3.76
CA GLU A 54 21.56 -24.93 4.20
C GLU A 54 21.99 -26.26 4.83
N ASN A 55 23.21 -26.73 4.59
CA ASN A 55 23.76 -27.96 5.19
C ASN A 55 24.55 -27.69 6.49
N PHE A 56 24.78 -26.42 6.85
CA PHE A 56 25.57 -26.06 8.02
C PHE A 56 24.83 -26.33 9.35
N ALA A 57 25.63 -26.52 10.42
CA ALA A 57 25.13 -26.50 11.80
C ALA A 57 24.74 -25.07 12.22
N GLU A 58 23.78 -24.93 13.13
CA GLU A 58 23.23 -23.64 13.57
C GLU A 58 24.31 -22.64 14.02
N SER A 59 25.30 -23.08 14.79
CA SER A 59 26.42 -22.24 15.26
C SER A 59 27.29 -21.70 14.12
N VAL A 60 27.47 -22.47 13.04
CA VAL A 60 28.20 -22.02 11.84
C VAL A 60 27.36 -21.02 11.06
N ILE A 61 26.05 -21.24 10.97
CA ILE A 61 25.13 -20.28 10.34
C ILE A 61 25.11 -18.96 11.12
N ASP A 62 25.08 -18.98 12.46
CA ASP A 62 25.15 -17.76 13.30
C ASP A 62 26.46 -16.99 13.04
N GLN A 63 27.61 -17.66 13.11
CA GLN A 63 28.91 -17.03 12.86
C GLN A 63 28.99 -16.41 11.45
N LYS A 64 28.49 -17.12 10.42
CA LYS A 64 28.54 -16.63 9.03
C LYS A 64 27.56 -15.49 8.77
N LEU A 65 26.35 -15.53 9.34
CA LEU A 65 25.38 -14.43 9.28
C LEU A 65 25.89 -13.19 10.04
N SER A 66 26.55 -13.39 11.17
CA SER A 66 27.17 -12.34 11.98
C SER A 66 28.16 -11.50 11.17
N GLN A 67 29.06 -12.16 10.44
CA GLN A 67 30.02 -11.50 9.53
C GLN A 67 29.33 -10.89 8.31
N PHE A 68 28.41 -11.63 7.68
CA PHE A 68 27.65 -11.16 6.52
C PHE A 68 26.94 -9.84 6.77
N TYR A 69 26.22 -9.69 7.88
CA TYR A 69 25.48 -8.45 8.16
C TYR A 69 26.39 -7.22 8.32
N MET A 70 27.62 -7.39 8.84
CA MET A 70 28.61 -6.32 8.99
C MET A 70 29.22 -5.93 7.64
N ASP A 71 29.56 -6.92 6.82
CA ASP A 71 30.24 -6.74 5.54
C ASP A 71 29.30 -6.29 4.41
N LEU A 72 28.02 -6.62 4.46
CA LEU A 72 27.09 -6.49 3.32
C LEU A 72 26.99 -5.05 2.78
N ARG A 73 27.36 -4.87 1.50
CA ARG A 73 27.21 -3.65 0.71
C ARG A 73 26.51 -3.95 -0.62
N LYS A 74 26.01 -2.91 -1.27
CA LYS A 74 25.62 -2.93 -2.69
C LYS A 74 26.86 -3.08 -3.57
N THR A 75 26.64 -3.41 -4.85
CA THR A 75 27.70 -3.49 -5.90
C THR A 75 28.46 -2.18 -6.12
N ASP A 76 27.85 -1.04 -5.79
CA ASP A 76 28.47 0.30 -5.80
C ASP A 76 29.31 0.61 -4.53
N GLY A 77 29.42 -0.35 -3.61
CA GLY A 77 30.09 -0.19 -2.31
C GLY A 77 29.24 0.50 -1.23
N GLU A 78 28.06 1.02 -1.55
CA GLU A 78 27.20 1.68 -0.57
C GLU A 78 26.59 0.69 0.44
N LYS A 79 26.36 1.19 1.66
CA LYS A 79 25.50 0.53 2.63
C LYS A 79 24.02 0.50 2.18
N TYR A 80 23.33 -0.61 2.45
CA TYR A 80 21.88 -0.76 2.28
C TYR A 80 21.06 0.15 3.21
N LYS A 81 19.74 0.28 2.95
CA LYS A 81 18.79 0.86 3.92
C LYS A 81 18.39 -0.16 4.98
N VAL A 82 17.94 0.33 6.14
CA VAL A 82 17.43 -0.51 7.26
C VAL A 82 16.41 -1.54 6.78
N ASN A 83 15.36 -1.10 6.06
CA ASN A 83 14.31 -1.97 5.53
C ASN A 83 14.83 -3.07 4.60
N SER A 84 15.88 -2.77 3.82
CA SER A 84 16.50 -3.75 2.91
C SER A 84 17.26 -4.82 3.71
N MET A 85 17.99 -4.44 4.75
CA MET A 85 18.66 -5.39 5.66
C MET A 85 17.64 -6.31 6.36
N GLU A 86 16.53 -5.76 6.84
CA GLU A 86 15.43 -6.52 7.44
C GLU A 86 14.80 -7.47 6.41
N SER A 87 14.51 -6.98 5.19
CA SER A 87 13.98 -7.79 4.10
C SER A 87 14.89 -8.97 3.71
N ILE A 88 16.21 -8.75 3.68
CA ILE A 88 17.21 -9.80 3.39
C ILE A 88 17.23 -10.85 4.51
N ARG A 89 17.32 -10.43 5.78
CA ARG A 89 17.30 -11.35 6.94
C ARG A 89 16.01 -12.17 7.01
N HIS A 90 14.85 -11.54 6.81
CA HIS A 90 13.57 -12.25 6.72
C HIS A 90 13.49 -13.17 5.48
N GLY A 91 14.11 -12.78 4.36
CA GLY A 91 14.21 -13.58 3.15
C GLY A 91 14.99 -14.88 3.37
N ILE A 92 16.17 -14.80 3.99
CA ILE A 92 17.01 -15.96 4.34
C ILE A 92 16.28 -16.87 5.34
N ASN A 93 15.65 -16.31 6.39
CA ASN A 93 14.88 -17.09 7.36
C ASN A 93 13.76 -17.88 6.69
N ARG A 94 12.95 -17.23 5.83
CA ARG A 94 11.88 -17.90 5.09
C ARG A 94 12.41 -18.92 4.09
N TYR A 95 13.55 -18.66 3.46
CA TYR A 95 14.18 -19.59 2.53
C TYR A 95 14.56 -20.91 3.21
N LEU A 96 15.29 -20.85 4.34
CA LEU A 96 15.66 -22.02 5.14
C LEU A 96 14.44 -22.79 5.66
N ARG A 97 13.38 -22.09 6.07
CA ARG A 97 12.17 -22.70 6.67
C ARG A 97 11.14 -23.17 5.63
N SER A 98 11.34 -22.89 4.34
CA SER A 98 10.46 -23.35 3.25
C SER A 98 10.98 -24.66 2.63
N PRO A 99 10.14 -25.39 1.87
CA PRO A 99 10.63 -26.46 1.00
C PRO A 99 11.70 -25.96 0.02
N PRO A 100 12.76 -26.74 -0.26
CA PRO A 100 12.96 -28.12 0.19
C PRO A 100 13.56 -28.28 1.59
N PHE A 101 14.19 -27.24 2.15
CA PHE A 101 15.03 -27.37 3.35
C PHE A 101 14.27 -27.56 4.65
N ASN A 102 13.07 -26.97 4.77
CA ASN A 102 12.14 -27.14 5.89
C ASN A 102 12.81 -27.06 7.29
N LYS A 103 13.80 -26.18 7.47
CA LYS A 103 14.52 -26.05 8.75
C LYS A 103 13.56 -25.69 9.89
N THR A 104 13.78 -26.31 11.05
CA THR A 104 12.95 -26.14 12.24
C THR A 104 13.29 -24.88 13.03
N PHE A 105 14.55 -24.45 12.99
CA PHE A 105 15.03 -23.24 13.68
C PHE A 105 14.64 -21.95 12.95
N ASP A 106 14.62 -20.84 13.68
CA ASP A 106 14.37 -19.48 13.21
C ASP A 106 15.55 -18.57 13.53
N ILE A 107 16.27 -18.12 12.48
CA ILE A 107 17.49 -17.29 12.58
C ILE A 107 17.25 -15.86 13.14
N ILE A 108 16.02 -15.56 13.55
CA ILE A 108 15.60 -14.25 14.07
C ILE A 108 15.19 -14.34 15.54
N LYS A 109 14.57 -15.46 15.93
CA LYS A 109 14.00 -15.66 17.27
C LYS A 109 14.80 -16.60 18.15
N ASP A 110 15.47 -17.59 17.58
CA ASP A 110 16.05 -18.66 18.38
C ASP A 110 17.37 -18.24 19.03
N GLY A 111 17.58 -18.70 20.26
CA GLY A 111 18.73 -18.31 21.09
C GLY A 111 20.09 -18.76 20.55
N SER A 112 20.11 -19.76 19.65
CA SER A 112 21.32 -20.21 18.94
C SER A 112 21.88 -19.18 17.97
N PHE A 113 21.13 -18.13 17.63
CA PHE A 113 21.54 -17.06 16.71
C PHE A 113 21.97 -15.77 17.43
N GLY A 114 22.52 -15.90 18.64
CA GLY A 114 22.82 -14.77 19.52
C GLY A 114 23.79 -13.75 18.91
N GLU A 115 24.86 -14.21 18.24
CA GLU A 115 25.92 -13.36 17.72
C GLU A 115 25.44 -12.54 16.52
N SER A 116 24.83 -13.21 15.53
CA SER A 116 24.30 -12.54 14.34
C SER A 116 23.15 -11.59 14.68
N ASN A 117 22.33 -11.93 15.68
CA ASN A 117 21.24 -11.07 16.15
C ASN A 117 21.76 -9.79 16.84
N GLN A 118 22.90 -9.87 17.54
CA GLN A 118 23.56 -8.70 18.13
C GLN A 118 24.23 -7.84 17.07
N ASN A 119 24.99 -8.44 16.15
CA ASN A 119 25.68 -7.71 15.08
C ASN A 119 24.70 -7.06 14.10
N PHE A 120 23.59 -7.72 13.76
CA PHE A 120 22.51 -7.11 12.97
C PHE A 120 21.93 -5.85 13.63
N LYS A 121 21.70 -5.87 14.96
CA LYS A 121 21.22 -4.69 15.71
C LYS A 121 22.23 -3.54 15.66
N ALA A 122 23.53 -3.84 15.79
CA ALA A 122 24.60 -2.84 15.69
C ALA A 122 24.62 -2.17 14.31
N VAL A 123 24.52 -2.97 13.24
CA VAL A 123 24.43 -2.47 11.85
C VAL A 123 23.18 -1.59 11.67
N LEU A 124 22.00 -2.03 12.13
CA LEU A 124 20.78 -1.20 12.02
C LEU A 124 20.90 0.14 12.77
N ALA A 125 21.55 0.16 13.94
CA ALA A 125 21.79 1.39 14.69
C ALA A 125 22.77 2.33 13.95
N GLU A 126 23.79 1.78 13.29
CA GLU A 126 24.70 2.57 12.45
C GLU A 126 23.99 3.14 11.21
N LEU A 127 23.21 2.32 10.50
CA LEU A 127 22.44 2.74 9.33
C LEU A 127 21.46 3.88 9.64
N LYS A 128 20.83 3.85 10.83
CA LYS A 128 19.98 4.95 11.32
C LYS A 128 20.80 6.22 11.57
N ARG A 129 22.00 6.11 12.16
CA ARG A 129 22.90 7.25 12.43
C ARG A 129 23.37 7.94 11.15
N VAL A 130 23.61 7.19 10.07
CA VAL A 130 24.00 7.74 8.76
C VAL A 130 22.81 8.06 7.84
N GLY A 131 21.60 8.20 8.40
CA GLY A 131 20.40 8.61 7.65
C GLY A 131 19.73 7.54 6.79
N LYS A 132 20.33 6.35 6.63
CA LYS A 132 19.76 5.22 5.84
C LYS A 132 18.62 4.47 6.55
N GLY A 133 18.06 5.05 7.63
CA GLY A 133 16.86 4.59 8.33
C GLY A 133 15.54 5.24 7.89
N SER A 134 15.55 6.23 7.00
CA SER A 134 14.33 6.90 6.54
C SER A 134 13.54 6.08 5.50
N VAL A 135 12.22 5.98 5.70
CA VAL A 135 11.29 5.36 4.74
C VAL A 135 10.66 6.44 3.86
N THR A 136 10.81 6.28 2.55
CA THR A 136 10.18 7.15 1.54
C THR A 136 8.81 6.57 1.20
N HIS A 137 7.73 7.21 1.66
CA HIS A 137 6.37 6.83 1.27
C HIS A 137 6.00 7.49 -0.06
N HIS A 138 5.12 6.86 -0.84
CA HIS A 138 4.59 7.47 -2.05
C HIS A 138 3.73 8.69 -1.70
N ALA A 139 4.03 9.84 -2.28
CA ALA A 139 3.25 11.05 -2.10
C ALA A 139 1.82 10.87 -2.63
N ALA A 140 0.84 11.42 -1.91
CA ALA A 140 -0.50 11.65 -2.44
C ALA A 140 -0.45 12.64 -3.62
N ILE A 141 -1.40 12.51 -4.53
CA ILE A 141 -1.58 13.44 -5.66
C ILE A 141 -2.02 14.79 -5.09
N SER A 142 -1.40 15.88 -5.54
CA SER A 142 -1.75 17.22 -5.06
C SER A 142 -3.14 17.60 -5.55
N GLU A 143 -3.85 18.47 -4.82
CA GLU A 143 -5.17 18.96 -5.27
C GLU A 143 -5.07 19.64 -6.63
N ALA A 144 -4.00 20.42 -6.87
CA ALA A 144 -3.74 21.05 -8.16
C ALA A 144 -3.54 20.02 -9.30
N ASP A 145 -2.84 18.91 -9.03
CA ASP A 145 -2.66 17.83 -10.00
C ASP A 145 -3.92 16.98 -10.21
N LEU A 146 -4.76 16.79 -9.18
CA LEU A 146 -6.08 16.16 -9.32
C LEU A 146 -7.00 16.99 -10.22
N GLN A 147 -7.11 18.30 -9.94
CA GLN A 147 -7.88 19.22 -10.77
C GLN A 147 -7.32 19.27 -12.20
N LYS A 148 -6.00 19.31 -12.38
CA LYS A 148 -5.37 19.23 -13.71
C LYS A 148 -5.71 17.92 -14.42
N LEU A 149 -5.71 16.79 -13.71
CA LEU A 149 -5.96 15.48 -14.28
C LEU A 149 -7.42 15.32 -14.75
N TYR A 150 -8.41 15.61 -13.89
CA TYR A 150 -9.83 15.49 -14.26
C TYR A 150 -10.27 16.51 -15.33
N ASN A 151 -9.60 17.65 -15.45
CA ASN A 151 -9.84 18.62 -16.53
C ASN A 151 -9.00 18.34 -17.81
N SER A 152 -8.22 17.25 -17.84
CA SER A 152 -7.40 16.90 -19.02
C SER A 152 -8.15 16.00 -20.01
N LEU A 153 -7.79 16.12 -21.30
CA LEU A 153 -8.24 15.20 -22.35
C LEU A 153 -7.91 13.72 -22.03
N HIS A 154 -6.89 13.45 -21.22
CA HIS A 154 -6.52 12.10 -20.79
C HIS A 154 -7.51 11.45 -19.82
N MET A 155 -8.54 12.17 -19.35
CA MET A 155 -9.65 11.66 -18.55
C MET A 155 -11.02 11.92 -19.20
N SER A 156 -11.07 12.42 -20.44
CA SER A 156 -12.34 12.65 -21.16
C SER A 156 -13.06 11.32 -21.44
N THR A 157 -14.35 11.29 -21.10
CA THR A 157 -15.28 10.18 -21.36
C THR A 157 -15.56 9.96 -22.85
N ASP A 158 -15.25 10.95 -23.69
CA ASP A 158 -15.57 11.01 -25.12
C ASP A 158 -14.50 10.29 -25.98
N THR A 159 -13.42 9.83 -25.33
CA THR A 159 -12.33 9.09 -25.97
C THR A 159 -12.17 7.72 -25.30
N PRO A 160 -11.93 6.61 -26.04
CA PRO A 160 -11.74 5.28 -25.44
C PRO A 160 -10.56 5.24 -24.46
N GLN A 161 -9.48 5.97 -24.76
CA GLN A 161 -8.31 6.01 -23.90
C GLN A 161 -8.54 6.86 -22.65
N GLY A 162 -9.28 7.97 -22.75
CA GLY A 162 -9.64 8.82 -21.61
C GLY A 162 -10.65 8.17 -20.68
N LEU A 163 -11.69 7.54 -21.23
CA LEU A 163 -12.69 6.77 -20.49
C LEU A 163 -12.04 5.59 -19.74
N TYR A 164 -11.14 4.85 -20.40
CA TYR A 164 -10.34 3.79 -19.78
C TYR A 164 -9.48 4.32 -18.61
N ASN A 165 -8.78 5.45 -18.82
CA ASN A 165 -7.95 6.05 -17.79
C ASN A 165 -8.78 6.49 -16.58
N LYS A 166 -9.90 7.17 -16.84
CA LYS A 166 -10.81 7.66 -15.82
C LYS A 166 -11.36 6.52 -14.97
N VAL A 167 -11.93 5.49 -15.61
CA VAL A 167 -12.47 4.33 -14.90
C VAL A 167 -11.38 3.58 -14.13
N GLN A 168 -10.18 3.43 -14.69
CA GLN A 168 -9.09 2.79 -13.95
C GLN A 168 -8.62 3.61 -12.75
N PHE A 169 -8.58 4.94 -12.86
CA PHE A 169 -8.24 5.83 -11.75
C PHE A 169 -9.32 5.80 -10.67
N ASP A 170 -10.59 5.94 -11.04
CA ASP A 170 -11.74 5.93 -10.13
C ASP A 170 -11.81 4.58 -9.36
N ILE A 171 -11.70 3.44 -10.05
CA ILE A 171 -11.64 2.11 -9.41
C ILE A 171 -10.46 1.98 -8.44
N ARG A 172 -9.30 2.58 -8.73
CA ARG A 172 -8.14 2.57 -7.83
C ARG A 172 -8.34 3.50 -6.62
N LEU A 173 -9.01 4.64 -6.80
CA LEU A 173 -9.23 5.65 -5.78
C LEU A 173 -10.34 5.26 -4.79
N TYR A 174 -11.57 5.03 -5.27
CA TYR A 174 -12.75 4.80 -4.42
C TYR A 174 -12.64 3.49 -3.61
N PHE A 175 -12.04 2.46 -4.20
CA PHE A 175 -11.75 1.18 -3.52
C PHE A 175 -10.35 1.14 -2.90
N CYS A 176 -9.63 2.28 -2.86
CA CYS A 176 -8.31 2.46 -2.25
C CYS A 176 -7.28 1.35 -2.59
N ARG A 177 -7.30 0.80 -3.81
CA ARG A 177 -6.68 -0.49 -4.13
C ARG A 177 -5.16 -0.49 -3.97
N ARG A 178 -4.59 -1.60 -3.48
CA ARG A 178 -3.14 -1.76 -3.29
C ARG A 178 -2.40 -1.89 -4.62
N GLY A 179 -1.86 -0.77 -5.12
CA GLY A 179 -0.96 -0.77 -6.27
C GLY A 179 -1.59 -1.48 -7.47
N ASN A 180 -0.92 -2.50 -8.02
CA ASN A 180 -1.44 -3.28 -9.14
C ASN A 180 -2.14 -4.60 -8.76
N GLU A 181 -2.47 -4.81 -7.49
CA GLU A 181 -2.98 -6.07 -6.97
C GLU A 181 -4.33 -6.47 -7.60
N ASN A 182 -4.37 -7.69 -8.14
CA ASN A 182 -5.50 -8.34 -8.82
C ASN A 182 -6.11 -7.56 -10.00
N MET A 183 -5.48 -6.46 -10.45
CA MET A 183 -6.00 -5.66 -11.57
C MET A 183 -6.13 -6.49 -12.85
N CYS A 184 -5.13 -7.33 -13.18
CA CYS A 184 -5.16 -8.18 -14.37
C CYS A 184 -6.12 -9.38 -14.28
N THR A 185 -6.64 -9.70 -13.09
CA THR A 185 -7.59 -10.81 -12.86
C THR A 185 -9.04 -10.34 -12.71
N MET A 186 -9.30 -9.03 -12.81
CA MET A 186 -10.66 -8.49 -12.74
C MET A 186 -11.50 -8.93 -13.94
N SER A 187 -12.72 -9.34 -13.67
CA SER A 187 -13.78 -9.60 -14.65
C SER A 187 -14.87 -8.52 -14.62
N LYS A 188 -15.81 -8.56 -15.56
CA LYS A 188 -16.98 -7.65 -15.58
C LYS A 188 -17.84 -7.75 -14.31
N GLU A 189 -17.83 -8.91 -13.65
CA GLU A 189 -18.61 -9.29 -12.47
C GLU A 189 -17.95 -8.87 -11.15
N THR A 190 -16.67 -8.48 -11.19
CA THR A 190 -15.88 -8.07 -10.00
C THR A 190 -16.52 -6.88 -9.29
N PHE A 191 -17.22 -6.02 -10.04
CA PHE A 191 -17.95 -4.87 -9.54
C PHE A 191 -19.40 -4.92 -10.01
N ARG A 192 -20.33 -4.41 -9.18
CA ARG A 192 -21.75 -4.30 -9.53
C ARG A 192 -22.26 -2.90 -9.24
N VAL A 193 -23.11 -2.39 -10.12
CA VAL A 193 -23.87 -1.16 -9.88
C VAL A 193 -25.12 -1.53 -9.08
N ARG A 194 -25.36 -0.81 -7.99
CA ARG A 194 -26.60 -0.86 -7.21
C ARG A 194 -27.20 0.52 -7.07
N THR A 195 -28.44 0.57 -6.59
CA THR A 195 -29.10 1.77 -6.10
C THR A 195 -29.34 1.57 -4.60
N ASP A 196 -28.93 2.53 -3.77
CA ASP A 196 -29.28 2.52 -2.35
C ASP A 196 -30.76 2.84 -2.17
N GLU A 197 -31.50 1.98 -1.47
CA GLU A 197 -32.96 2.10 -1.28
C GLU A 197 -33.34 3.34 -0.47
N ASN A 198 -32.45 3.83 0.40
CA ASN A 198 -32.74 4.97 1.29
C ASN A 198 -32.52 6.33 0.62
N SER A 199 -31.42 6.48 -0.11
CA SER A 199 -31.06 7.74 -0.78
C SER A 199 -31.42 7.81 -2.26
N GLY A 200 -31.82 6.68 -2.87
CA GLY A 200 -32.08 6.56 -4.31
C GLY A 200 -30.83 6.66 -5.19
N LYS A 201 -29.63 6.78 -4.60
CA LYS A 201 -28.39 7.03 -5.34
C LYS A 201 -27.79 5.74 -5.87
N LYS A 202 -27.37 5.76 -7.13
CA LYS A 202 -26.54 4.69 -7.69
C LYS A 202 -25.14 4.70 -7.06
N TYR A 203 -24.56 3.53 -6.88
CA TYR A 203 -23.16 3.34 -6.50
C TYR A 203 -22.60 2.06 -7.12
N VAL A 204 -21.28 1.98 -7.28
CA VAL A 204 -20.59 0.73 -7.61
C VAL A 204 -20.02 0.13 -6.32
N GLU A 205 -20.26 -1.16 -6.10
CA GLU A 205 -19.64 -1.96 -5.05
C GLU A 205 -18.73 -3.05 -5.64
N LYS A 206 -17.84 -3.59 -4.81
CA LYS A 206 -17.11 -4.83 -5.10
C LYS A 206 -18.03 -6.00 -4.81
N ALA A 207 -18.17 -6.92 -5.77
CA ALA A 207 -19.14 -8.03 -5.70
C ALA A 207 -18.48 -9.41 -5.61
N VAL A 208 -17.14 -9.48 -5.69
CA VAL A 208 -16.35 -10.71 -5.62
C VAL A 208 -15.24 -10.53 -4.58
N ASP A 209 -15.19 -11.43 -3.59
CA ASP A 209 -14.06 -11.52 -2.64
C ASP A 209 -12.78 -11.86 -3.41
N GLU A 210 -11.70 -11.11 -3.19
CA GLU A 210 -10.41 -11.40 -3.81
C GLU A 210 -9.38 -11.82 -2.75
N LEU A 211 -8.53 -12.79 -3.10
CA LEU A 211 -7.31 -13.02 -2.32
C LEU A 211 -6.39 -11.80 -2.45
N THR A 212 -6.26 -11.03 -1.37
CA THR A 212 -5.29 -9.93 -1.29
C THR A 212 -4.12 -10.33 -0.39
N LYS A 213 -3.00 -9.64 -0.55
CA LYS A 213 -1.78 -9.80 0.25
C LYS A 213 -2.04 -9.79 1.75
N ASN A 214 -3.02 -9.02 2.20
CA ASN A 214 -3.36 -8.86 3.61
C ASN A 214 -4.54 -9.74 4.06
N HIS A 215 -5.39 -10.20 3.14
CA HIS A 215 -6.58 -11.01 3.42
C HIS A 215 -6.52 -12.34 2.64
N ARG A 216 -5.56 -13.19 3.04
CA ARG A 216 -5.42 -14.57 2.53
C ARG A 216 -6.28 -15.60 3.26
N PHE A 217 -6.75 -15.26 4.47
CA PHE A 217 -7.45 -16.17 5.39
C PHE A 217 -8.72 -15.54 5.99
N ASP A 218 -8.93 -14.24 5.75
CA ASP A 218 -10.01 -13.45 6.31
C ASP A 218 -10.91 -13.06 5.12
N LYS A 219 -12.24 -13.10 5.25
CA LYS A 219 -13.13 -12.52 4.23
C LYS A 219 -12.85 -11.01 4.08
N GLU A 220 -13.11 -10.48 2.91
CA GLU A 220 -12.97 -9.05 2.62
C GLU A 220 -14.20 -8.30 3.17
N ALA A 221 -14.28 -8.23 4.51
CA ALA A 221 -15.49 -7.82 5.23
C ALA A 221 -15.88 -6.34 5.05
N SER A 222 -14.96 -5.50 4.58
CA SER A 222 -15.20 -4.09 4.31
C SER A 222 -14.38 -3.62 3.09
N SER A 223 -15.04 -2.83 2.24
CA SER A 223 -14.50 -2.21 1.03
C SER A 223 -15.22 -0.88 0.81
N GLY A 224 -14.53 0.09 0.20
CA GLY A 224 -15.17 1.31 -0.28
C GLY A 224 -16.26 1.06 -1.33
N VAL A 225 -17.09 2.08 -1.55
CA VAL A 225 -18.06 2.18 -2.65
C VAL A 225 -17.75 3.41 -3.50
N MET A 226 -18.15 3.36 -4.78
CA MET A 226 -17.97 4.45 -5.74
C MET A 226 -19.34 5.07 -6.06
N PRO A 227 -19.77 6.15 -5.39
CA PRO A 227 -21.11 6.72 -5.53
C PRO A 227 -21.27 7.54 -6.81
N ALA A 228 -22.51 7.65 -7.29
CA ALA A 228 -22.84 8.54 -8.40
C ALA A 228 -22.71 10.02 -7.98
N MET A 229 -22.22 10.84 -8.91
CA MET A 229 -22.19 12.29 -8.78
C MET A 229 -23.18 12.88 -9.80
N GLU A 230 -24.43 13.08 -9.38
CA GLU A 230 -25.49 13.62 -10.22
C GLU A 230 -25.11 14.99 -10.81
N GLY A 231 -25.45 15.22 -12.08
CA GLY A 231 -25.11 16.45 -12.82
C GLY A 231 -23.63 16.60 -13.21
N SER A 232 -22.72 15.73 -12.75
CA SER A 232 -21.30 15.80 -13.09
C SER A 232 -20.99 15.02 -14.36
N SER A 233 -20.37 15.67 -15.35
CA SER A 233 -19.75 14.98 -16.50
C SER A 233 -18.62 14.03 -16.08
N GLN A 234 -18.05 14.23 -14.89
CA GLN A 234 -17.03 13.38 -14.29
C GLN A 234 -17.62 12.29 -13.37
N CYS A 235 -18.94 12.04 -13.39
CA CYS A 235 -19.59 11.02 -12.58
C CYS A 235 -18.94 9.63 -12.74
N PRO A 236 -18.44 8.99 -11.66
CA PRO A 236 -17.65 7.77 -11.76
C PRO A 236 -18.52 6.55 -12.06
N VAL A 237 -19.75 6.50 -11.51
CA VAL A 237 -20.75 5.46 -11.87
C VAL A 237 -21.12 5.55 -13.35
N ALA A 238 -21.47 6.73 -13.85
CA ALA A 238 -21.84 6.91 -15.26
C ALA A 238 -20.67 6.58 -16.20
N SER A 239 -19.44 6.94 -15.81
CA SER A 239 -18.21 6.56 -16.54
C SER A 239 -18.02 5.04 -16.56
N PHE A 240 -18.28 4.37 -15.44
CA PHE A 240 -18.17 2.91 -15.32
C PHE A 240 -19.24 2.18 -16.15
N GLU A 241 -20.50 2.62 -16.08
CA GLU A 241 -21.60 2.10 -16.90
C GLU A 241 -21.30 2.29 -18.41
N LEU A 242 -20.85 3.49 -18.81
CA LEU A 242 -20.43 3.78 -20.19
C LEU A 242 -19.27 2.87 -20.63
N TYR A 243 -18.23 2.73 -19.80
CA TYR A 243 -17.10 1.83 -20.07
C TYR A 243 -17.56 0.40 -20.32
N LEU A 244 -18.38 -0.18 -19.42
CA LEU A 244 -18.92 -1.53 -19.57
C LEU A 244 -19.73 -1.70 -20.87
N SER A 245 -20.57 -0.72 -21.23
CA SER A 245 -21.37 -0.77 -22.46
C SER A 245 -20.56 -0.73 -23.76
N LYS A 246 -19.35 -0.17 -23.73
CA LYS A 246 -18.46 -0.05 -24.90
C LYS A 246 -17.41 -1.17 -24.97
N LEU A 247 -17.32 -2.05 -23.96
CA LEU A 247 -16.42 -3.22 -23.96
C LEU A 247 -16.76 -4.18 -25.10
N HIS A 248 -15.76 -4.94 -25.55
CA HIS A 248 -15.97 -5.95 -26.57
C HIS A 248 -16.97 -7.03 -26.09
N PRO A 249 -17.95 -7.41 -26.92
CA PRO A 249 -19.00 -8.35 -26.53
C PRO A 249 -18.45 -9.78 -26.40
N TYR A 250 -17.68 -10.24 -27.39
CA TYR A 250 -16.90 -11.47 -27.29
C TYR A 250 -15.72 -11.21 -26.35
N ASN A 251 -15.74 -11.85 -25.19
CA ASN A 251 -14.73 -11.72 -24.14
C ASN A 251 -14.55 -13.07 -23.46
N ASP A 252 -13.87 -13.99 -24.14
CA ASP A 252 -13.74 -15.42 -23.76
C ASP A 252 -13.01 -15.64 -22.41
N ARG A 253 -12.52 -14.55 -21.80
CA ARG A 253 -11.85 -14.54 -20.49
C ARG A 253 -12.53 -13.63 -19.46
N GLU A 254 -13.69 -13.07 -19.81
CA GLU A 254 -14.52 -12.14 -19.01
C GLU A 254 -13.79 -10.88 -18.48
N VAL A 255 -12.56 -10.60 -18.95
CA VAL A 255 -11.67 -9.56 -18.43
C VAL A 255 -12.27 -8.15 -18.48
N LEU A 256 -12.09 -7.39 -17.40
CA LEU A 256 -12.54 -6.01 -17.28
C LEU A 256 -11.67 -5.03 -18.07
N TRP A 257 -10.33 -5.21 -18.06
CA TRP A 257 -9.39 -4.26 -18.68
C TRP A 257 -9.01 -4.70 -20.08
N GLN A 258 -9.73 -4.17 -21.06
CA GLN A 258 -9.49 -4.40 -22.48
C GLN A 258 -8.68 -3.24 -23.08
N ARG A 259 -7.89 -3.51 -24.13
CA ARG A 259 -7.11 -2.47 -24.82
C ARG A 259 -8.04 -1.49 -25.55
N PRO A 260 -7.92 -0.16 -25.33
CA PRO A 260 -8.61 0.85 -26.14
C PRO A 260 -8.23 0.73 -27.62
N LYS A 261 -9.18 0.90 -28.53
CA LYS A 261 -8.88 0.98 -29.97
C LYS A 261 -8.18 2.31 -30.29
N ASP A 262 -7.14 2.23 -31.13
CA ASP A 262 -6.35 3.40 -31.55
C ASP A 262 -7.09 4.26 -32.61
N SER A 263 -8.08 3.68 -33.30
CA SER A 263 -9.02 4.36 -34.20
C SER A 263 -10.45 4.04 -33.75
N TYR A 264 -11.29 5.06 -33.64
CA TYR A 264 -12.68 4.95 -33.19
C TYR A 264 -13.54 6.07 -33.80
N VAL A 265 -14.85 5.83 -33.88
CA VAL A 265 -15.89 6.83 -34.15
C VAL A 265 -16.73 7.01 -32.88
N ALA A 266 -17.28 8.21 -32.64
CA ALA A 266 -18.05 8.50 -31.42
C ALA A 266 -19.23 7.51 -31.20
N ASP A 267 -19.89 7.15 -32.29
CA ASP A 267 -21.05 6.25 -32.30
C ASP A 267 -20.69 4.76 -32.30
N ASP A 268 -19.40 4.38 -32.23
CA ASP A 268 -18.97 2.98 -32.22
C ASP A 268 -19.63 2.21 -31.06
N THR A 269 -20.29 1.10 -31.37
CA THR A 269 -20.89 0.19 -30.38
C THR A 269 -19.83 -0.54 -29.54
N THR A 270 -18.56 -0.52 -29.96
CA THR A 270 -17.46 -1.20 -29.25
C THR A 270 -16.17 -0.41 -29.41
N CYS A 271 -15.70 0.20 -28.33
CA CYS A 271 -14.49 1.05 -28.31
C CYS A 271 -13.21 0.31 -27.88
N TYR A 272 -13.33 -0.94 -27.44
CA TYR A 272 -12.22 -1.75 -26.94
C TYR A 272 -12.02 -3.01 -27.80
N ALA A 273 -10.78 -3.50 -27.85
CA ALA A 273 -10.44 -4.75 -28.53
C ALA A 273 -10.58 -5.95 -27.57
N ASN A 274 -10.85 -7.16 -28.09
CA ASN A 274 -10.82 -8.42 -27.33
C ASN A 274 -9.37 -8.84 -26.98
N VAL A 275 -8.64 -7.95 -26.28
CA VAL A 275 -7.24 -8.13 -25.89
C VAL A 275 -7.08 -7.58 -24.47
N PRO A 276 -6.71 -8.42 -23.48
CA PRO A 276 -6.48 -7.96 -22.11
C PRO A 276 -5.27 -7.01 -22.03
N VAL A 277 -5.35 -6.01 -21.16
CA VAL A 277 -4.20 -5.15 -20.86
C VAL A 277 -3.23 -5.89 -19.93
N GLY A 278 -1.99 -6.09 -20.38
CA GLY A 278 -0.98 -6.83 -19.61
C GLY A 278 -0.55 -6.15 -18.30
N GLU A 279 -0.14 -6.97 -17.31
CA GLU A 279 0.23 -6.53 -15.95
C GLU A 279 1.20 -5.34 -15.94
N LYS A 280 2.22 -5.34 -16.81
CA LYS A 280 3.19 -4.24 -16.92
C LYS A 280 2.54 -2.89 -17.23
N LYS A 281 1.59 -2.83 -18.19
CA LYS A 281 0.89 -1.58 -18.56
C LYS A 281 -0.08 -1.13 -17.46
N LEU A 282 -0.77 -2.06 -16.80
CA LEU A 282 -1.58 -1.76 -15.61
C LEU A 282 -0.72 -1.23 -14.45
N SER A 283 0.49 -1.77 -14.25
CA SER A 283 1.42 -1.33 -13.20
C SER A 283 2.01 0.05 -13.47
N ALA A 284 2.29 0.37 -14.74
CA ALA A 284 2.82 1.66 -15.17
C ALA A 284 1.77 2.78 -15.26
N PHE A 285 0.47 2.44 -15.25
CA PHE A 285 -0.68 3.33 -15.46
C PHE A 285 -0.50 4.76 -14.94
N MET A 286 -0.42 4.97 -13.61
CA MET A 286 -0.35 6.33 -13.07
C MET A 286 0.97 7.04 -13.40
N SER A 287 2.07 6.30 -13.60
CA SER A 287 3.36 6.84 -14.03
C SER A 287 3.27 7.44 -15.43
N ASP A 288 2.61 6.72 -16.33
CA ASP A 288 2.49 7.11 -17.74
C ASP A 288 1.44 8.21 -17.89
N LEU A 289 0.33 8.12 -17.14
CA LEU A 289 -0.68 9.17 -17.05
C LEU A 289 -0.11 10.48 -16.48
N SER A 290 0.76 10.41 -15.47
CA SER A 290 1.44 11.60 -14.90
C SER A 290 2.29 12.32 -15.95
N LYS A 291 3.01 11.56 -16.78
CA LYS A 291 3.83 12.12 -17.87
C LYS A 291 2.93 12.72 -18.96
N ALA A 292 1.89 12.01 -19.39
CA ALA A 292 0.99 12.44 -20.45
C ALA A 292 0.25 13.74 -20.07
N ALA A 293 -0.34 13.80 -18.87
CA ALA A 293 -1.00 15.00 -18.35
C ALA A 293 -0.02 16.10 -17.87
N GLY A 294 1.30 15.87 -17.92
CA GLY A 294 2.33 16.81 -17.48
C GLY A 294 2.15 17.26 -16.03
N LEU A 295 1.85 16.34 -15.11
CA LEU A 295 1.67 16.63 -13.68
C LEU A 295 2.96 17.14 -13.03
N SER A 296 2.86 17.78 -11.86
CA SER A 296 3.99 18.38 -11.14
C SER A 296 5.14 17.40 -10.85
N GLN A 297 4.83 16.11 -10.72
CA GLN A 297 5.76 15.02 -10.55
C GLN A 297 5.21 13.70 -11.11
N LYS A 298 6.08 12.69 -11.21
CA LYS A 298 5.72 11.33 -11.64
C LYS A 298 5.11 10.54 -10.47
N TYR A 299 3.79 10.39 -10.46
CA TYR A 299 3.07 9.57 -9.47
C TYR A 299 3.07 8.07 -9.82
N THR A 300 2.74 7.22 -8.84
CA THR A 300 2.59 5.76 -9.05
C THR A 300 1.17 5.30 -8.69
N ASN A 301 0.81 4.05 -9.01
CA ASN A 301 -0.50 3.52 -8.60
C ASN A 301 -0.70 3.53 -7.07
N HIS A 302 0.39 3.52 -6.29
CA HIS A 302 0.33 3.65 -4.83
C HIS A 302 0.02 5.10 -4.39
N SER A 303 0.40 6.12 -5.18
CA SER A 303 -0.02 7.50 -4.96
C SER A 303 -1.54 7.68 -5.03
N ILE A 304 -2.25 6.91 -5.87
CA ILE A 304 -3.72 6.94 -5.91
C ILE A 304 -4.31 6.45 -4.58
N ARG A 305 -3.82 5.31 -4.06
CA ARG A 305 -4.19 4.80 -2.73
C ARG A 305 -3.85 5.78 -1.60
N ALA A 306 -2.67 6.39 -1.64
CA ALA A 306 -2.26 7.42 -0.69
C ALA A 306 -3.20 8.62 -0.72
N THR A 307 -3.63 9.04 -1.92
CA THR A 307 -4.61 10.12 -2.12
C THR A 307 -5.95 9.76 -1.48
N GLY A 308 -6.52 8.59 -1.78
CA GLY A 308 -7.77 8.13 -1.17
C GLY A 308 -7.69 8.07 0.36
N ALA A 309 -6.61 7.49 0.89
CA ALA A 309 -6.38 7.44 2.34
C ALA A 309 -6.24 8.83 2.98
N THR A 310 -5.56 9.78 2.33
CA THR A 310 -5.44 11.16 2.82
C THR A 310 -6.75 11.95 2.71
N ILE A 311 -7.53 11.80 1.64
CA ILE A 311 -8.86 12.43 1.52
C ILE A 311 -9.77 11.94 2.64
N LEU A 312 -9.88 10.63 2.83
CA LEU A 312 -10.70 10.04 3.89
C LEU A 312 -10.21 10.42 5.29
N SER A 313 -8.88 10.49 5.51
CA SER A 313 -8.29 10.88 6.79
C SER A 313 -8.45 12.36 7.12
N LYS A 314 -8.64 13.22 6.12
CA LYS A 314 -8.95 14.65 6.29
C LYS A 314 -10.46 14.92 6.38
N GLY A 315 -11.30 13.97 5.96
CA GLY A 315 -12.73 13.97 6.25
C GLY A 315 -12.98 13.78 7.75
N MET A 316 -14.20 14.14 8.19
CA MET A 316 -14.60 14.01 9.60
C MET A 316 -15.00 12.56 9.96
N PHE A 317 -14.18 11.59 9.57
CA PHE A 317 -14.40 10.15 9.78
C PHE A 317 -13.51 9.60 10.89
N GLY A 318 -14.04 8.64 11.67
CA GLY A 318 -13.26 7.96 12.70
C GLY A 318 -12.20 7.03 12.08
N PRO A 319 -11.02 6.83 12.73
CA PRO A 319 -9.97 5.97 12.19
C PRO A 319 -10.42 4.55 11.80
N SER A 320 -11.37 3.95 12.54
CA SER A 320 -11.94 2.63 12.19
C SER A 320 -12.66 2.65 10.84
N GLN A 321 -13.52 3.65 10.60
CA GLN A 321 -14.27 3.79 9.35
C GLN A 321 -13.33 3.98 8.14
N VAL A 322 -12.25 4.74 8.34
CA VAL A 322 -11.21 4.91 7.31
C VAL A 322 -10.44 3.60 7.09
N MET A 323 -10.12 2.84 8.14
CA MET A 323 -9.49 1.52 8.01
C MET A 323 -10.36 0.52 7.24
N ASP A 324 -11.68 0.51 7.49
CA ASP A 324 -12.66 -0.33 6.79
C ASP A 324 -12.72 -0.04 5.28
N VAL A 325 -12.70 1.23 4.87
CA VAL A 325 -12.69 1.60 3.44
C VAL A 325 -11.33 1.34 2.80
N THR A 326 -10.24 1.55 3.55
CA THR A 326 -8.87 1.50 2.99
C THR A 326 -8.19 0.15 3.12
N GLY A 327 -8.72 -0.83 3.86
CA GLY A 327 -8.05 -2.11 4.10
C GLY A 327 -6.69 -1.96 4.81
N HIS A 328 -6.63 -1.09 5.82
CA HIS A 328 -5.50 -0.98 6.75
C HIS A 328 -5.83 -1.74 8.04
N LYS A 329 -4.91 -2.59 8.52
CA LYS A 329 -5.12 -3.41 9.73
C LYS A 329 -4.70 -2.72 11.03
N SER A 330 -4.09 -1.55 10.96
CA SER A 330 -3.66 -0.79 12.15
C SER A 330 -3.68 0.71 11.91
N VAL A 331 -4.05 1.46 12.96
CA VAL A 331 -4.00 2.93 12.97
C VAL A 331 -2.57 3.43 12.72
N GLN A 332 -1.55 2.69 13.15
CA GLN A 332 -0.14 3.03 12.88
C GLN A 332 0.20 3.02 11.38
N SER A 333 -0.37 2.09 10.59
CA SER A 333 -0.21 2.09 9.13
C SER A 333 -1.02 3.20 8.44
N LEU A 334 -2.12 3.65 9.05
CA LEU A 334 -2.93 4.75 8.56
C LEU A 334 -2.34 6.15 8.90
N SER A 335 -1.64 6.28 10.03
CA SER A 335 -1.13 7.57 10.54
C SER A 335 -0.12 8.24 9.60
N VAL A 336 0.51 7.47 8.70
CA VAL A 336 1.35 7.97 7.61
C VAL A 336 0.59 8.94 6.69
N TYR A 337 -0.71 8.72 6.47
CA TYR A 337 -1.58 9.55 5.63
C TYR A 337 -2.27 10.68 6.41
N GLN A 338 -2.21 10.63 7.74
CA GLN A 338 -2.69 11.65 8.69
C GLN A 338 -1.61 12.68 9.05
N ARG A 339 -0.47 12.70 8.34
CA ARG A 339 0.62 13.64 8.60
C ARG A 339 0.15 15.08 8.37
N VAL A 340 0.13 15.83 9.46
CA VAL A 340 -0.06 17.29 9.48
C VAL A 340 0.91 17.94 8.49
N SER A 341 0.36 18.67 7.51
CA SER A 341 1.16 19.45 6.55
C SER A 341 1.89 20.58 7.25
N ASP A 342 2.96 21.11 6.65
CA ASP A 342 3.69 22.22 7.28
C ASP A 342 2.82 23.49 7.43
N GLY A 343 1.83 23.69 6.54
CA GLY A 343 0.81 24.73 6.71
C GLY A 343 -0.07 24.52 7.95
N GLU A 344 -0.55 23.29 8.19
CA GLU A 344 -1.30 22.94 9.40
C GLU A 344 -0.41 23.04 10.66
N LYS A 345 0.86 22.63 10.60
CA LYS A 345 1.83 22.83 11.71
C LYS A 345 2.04 24.31 12.01
N ILE A 346 2.14 25.16 10.99
CA ILE A 346 2.23 26.61 11.14
C ILE A 346 0.97 27.16 11.79
N GLN A 347 -0.23 26.70 11.40
CA GLN A 347 -1.48 27.11 12.06
C GLN A 347 -1.54 26.66 13.53
N MET A 348 -1.14 25.43 13.84
CA MET A 348 -1.02 24.94 15.22
C MET A 348 -0.01 25.78 16.03
N GLY A 349 1.14 26.11 15.43
CA GLY A 349 2.13 27.03 16.01
C GLY A 349 1.56 28.43 16.26
N GLN A 350 0.79 28.98 15.32
CA GLN A 350 0.11 30.28 15.47
C GLN A 350 -0.93 30.27 16.60
N VAL A 351 -1.61 29.14 16.86
CA VAL A 351 -2.51 29.01 18.02
C VAL A 351 -1.71 29.09 19.33
N LEU A 352 -0.55 28.42 19.41
CA LEU A 352 0.35 28.55 20.56
C LEU A 352 0.85 30.00 20.71
N SER A 353 1.30 30.63 19.62
CA SER A 353 1.78 32.02 19.64
C SER A 353 0.71 33.02 20.11
N LYS A 354 -0.55 32.85 19.67
CA LYS A 354 -1.66 33.73 20.08
C LYS A 354 -1.93 33.69 21.59
N THR A 355 -1.76 32.53 22.23
CA THR A 355 -1.93 32.36 23.69
C THR A 355 -0.74 32.92 24.48
N LEU A 356 0.46 32.97 23.87
CA LEU A 356 1.68 33.48 24.50
C LEU A 356 1.79 35.02 24.43
N VAL A 357 1.07 35.68 23.52
CA VAL A 357 0.92 37.14 23.54
C VAL A 357 -0.03 37.49 24.69
N PRO A 358 0.39 38.25 25.72
CA PRO A 358 -0.53 38.67 26.76
C PRO A 358 -1.62 39.55 26.14
N SER A 359 -2.88 39.15 26.34
CA SER A 359 -4.04 39.97 26.01
C SER A 359 -3.82 41.36 26.58
N SER A 360 -3.72 42.36 25.70
CA SER A 360 -3.59 43.76 26.09
C SER A 360 -4.92 44.27 26.61
N SER A 361 -5.28 43.83 27.82
CA SER A 361 -6.42 44.32 28.57
C SER A 361 -6.11 45.73 29.07
N ASN A 362 -6.29 46.72 28.21
CA ASN A 362 -6.64 48.09 28.56
C ASN A 362 -7.15 48.86 27.33
N ALA A 363 -8.39 48.53 26.93
CA ALA A 363 -9.25 49.47 26.23
C ALA A 363 -10.64 49.38 26.88
N LEU A 364 -10.96 50.37 27.73
CA LEU A 364 -12.30 50.56 28.27
C LEU A 364 -13.24 50.92 27.10
N VAL A 365 -14.04 49.97 26.65
CA VAL A 365 -15.13 50.24 25.70
C VAL A 365 -16.40 50.57 26.51
N PRO A 366 -16.98 51.78 26.38
CA PRO A 366 -18.24 52.09 27.04
C PRO A 366 -19.37 51.21 26.49
N VAL A 367 -20.17 50.63 27.37
CA VAL A 367 -21.40 49.94 26.99
C VAL A 367 -22.41 50.95 26.45
N VAL A 368 -22.72 50.86 25.16
CA VAL A 368 -23.93 51.46 24.57
C VAL A 368 -24.81 50.33 24.05
N LYS A 369 -26.09 50.35 24.47
CA LYS A 369 -27.11 49.36 24.07
C LYS A 369 -27.94 49.87 22.88
N SER A 370 -28.63 48.94 22.20
CA SER A 370 -29.63 49.15 21.14
C SER A 370 -29.10 49.64 19.77
N ALA A 371 -29.67 49.25 18.62
CA ALA A 371 -30.75 48.28 18.34
C ALA A 371 -30.65 47.69 16.91
N THR A 372 -31.55 46.75 16.61
CA THR A 372 -31.79 46.04 15.33
C THR A 372 -31.99 46.90 14.08
N CYS A 373 -31.60 46.41 12.88
CA CYS A 373 -32.50 46.06 11.74
C CYS A 373 -31.84 45.94 10.33
N VAL A 374 -31.79 44.71 9.79
CA VAL A 374 -32.37 44.26 8.48
C VAL A 374 -32.06 44.98 7.11
N ARG A 375 -31.65 44.15 6.12
CA ARG A 375 -31.77 44.20 4.60
C ARG A 375 -30.58 44.63 3.69
N ASP A 376 -30.41 43.80 2.66
CA ASP A 376 -29.58 43.81 1.43
C ASP A 376 -30.10 44.77 0.30
N PRO A 377 -29.58 44.80 -0.97
CA PRO A 377 -28.20 44.68 -1.53
C PRO A 377 -27.87 45.72 -2.67
N LEU A 378 -26.76 45.49 -3.42
CA LEU A 378 -26.44 45.87 -4.83
C LEU A 378 -25.68 47.17 -5.20
N SER A 379 -24.88 47.03 -6.29
CA SER A 379 -24.09 48.02 -7.08
C SER A 379 -22.77 48.56 -6.45
N CYS A 380 -21.71 48.94 -7.19
CA CYS A 380 -21.30 48.74 -8.60
C CYS A 380 -19.73 48.70 -8.72
N ILE A 381 -19.13 47.93 -9.64
CA ILE A 381 -18.49 48.35 -10.92
C ILE A 381 -17.65 49.66 -10.85
N ASP A 382 -16.30 49.59 -11.00
CA ASP A 382 -15.62 49.88 -12.29
C ASP A 382 -14.11 49.54 -12.34
N ASN A 383 -13.51 49.65 -13.53
CA ASN A 383 -12.21 49.12 -13.98
C ASN A 383 -11.06 50.14 -13.97
N ALA A 384 -9.79 49.69 -13.94
CA ALA A 384 -8.71 50.11 -14.86
C ALA A 384 -7.35 49.34 -14.64
N PRO A 385 -6.49 49.19 -15.67
CA PRO A 385 -5.32 48.30 -15.63
C PRO A 385 -3.94 48.99 -15.63
N VAL A 386 -2.86 48.21 -15.37
CA VAL A 386 -1.45 48.63 -15.60
C VAL A 386 -0.72 47.60 -16.48
N LYS A 387 0.15 48.09 -17.39
CA LYS A 387 0.84 47.31 -18.43
C LYS A 387 2.38 47.31 -18.27
N ARG A 388 2.98 46.14 -18.54
CA ARG A 388 4.28 45.87 -19.24
C ARG A 388 5.61 46.47 -18.72
N ASN A 389 6.59 45.59 -18.50
CA ASN A 389 7.80 45.35 -19.34
C ASN A 389 8.64 44.26 -18.62
N ALA A 390 9.05 43.11 -19.18
CA ALA A 390 9.83 42.81 -20.39
C ALA A 390 11.36 43.02 -20.24
N ILE A 391 12.14 41.92 -20.27
CA ILE A 391 13.46 41.70 -20.93
C ILE A 391 14.03 40.33 -20.47
N GLY A 392 14.65 39.56 -21.40
CA GLY A 392 15.34 38.27 -21.14
C GLY A 392 16.83 38.45 -20.81
N PRO A 393 17.68 37.39 -20.95
CA PRO A 393 17.89 36.76 -22.26
C PRO A 393 18.03 35.22 -22.26
N SER A 394 18.22 34.69 -23.47
CA SER A 394 18.38 33.27 -23.81
C SER A 394 19.84 32.79 -23.71
N SER A 395 20.05 31.47 -23.56
CA SER A 395 21.24 30.79 -24.06
C SER A 395 20.89 29.42 -24.65
N THR A 396 21.66 28.99 -25.65
CA THR A 396 21.46 27.78 -26.45
C THR A 396 22.81 27.08 -26.60
N ILE A 397 22.85 25.73 -26.58
CA ILE A 397 23.88 24.82 -27.12
C ILE A 397 23.41 23.40 -26.72
N SER A 398 22.89 22.59 -27.63
CA SER A 398 23.55 21.75 -28.65
C SER A 398 23.99 20.38 -28.11
N SER A 399 23.59 19.34 -28.84
CA SER A 399 23.76 17.91 -28.55
C SER A 399 25.14 17.35 -28.88
N VAL A 400 25.56 16.29 -28.17
CA VAL A 400 26.51 15.30 -28.70
C VAL A 400 26.01 13.90 -28.33
N SER A 401 26.07 12.98 -29.29
CA SER A 401 25.72 11.56 -29.15
C SER A 401 26.96 10.70 -28.99
N SER A 402 26.85 9.62 -28.21
CA SER A 402 27.79 8.49 -28.26
C SER A 402 27.06 7.22 -27.82
N THR A 403 27.08 6.20 -28.67
CA THR A 403 26.35 4.94 -28.50
C THR A 403 27.21 3.86 -27.81
N ASP A 404 26.57 2.73 -27.53
CA ASP A 404 27.17 1.39 -27.37
C ASP A 404 28.04 1.12 -26.15
N LYS A 405 27.38 0.76 -25.03
CA LYS A 405 27.84 -0.31 -24.10
C LYS A 405 26.78 -0.88 -23.13
N GLU A 406 25.48 -0.75 -23.44
CA GLU A 406 24.38 -1.31 -22.64
C GLU A 406 23.81 -2.58 -23.30
N ALA A 407 24.30 -3.75 -22.88
CA ALA A 407 23.72 -5.05 -23.26
C ALA A 407 24.02 -6.22 -22.29
N SER A 408 24.97 -6.05 -21.36
CA SER A 408 25.41 -7.13 -20.45
C SER A 408 25.31 -6.78 -18.96
N GLN A 409 24.72 -5.63 -18.61
CA GLN A 409 24.67 -5.12 -17.23
C GLN A 409 23.25 -5.16 -16.62
N ASP A 410 22.22 -5.33 -17.46
CA ASP A 410 20.80 -5.26 -17.06
C ASP A 410 20.30 -6.46 -16.23
N MET A 411 21.03 -7.57 -16.20
CA MET A 411 20.58 -8.80 -15.53
C MET A 411 20.98 -8.88 -14.04
N GLU A 412 22.09 -8.26 -13.64
CA GLU A 412 22.54 -8.24 -12.24
C GLU A 412 21.87 -7.11 -11.43
N ILE A 413 21.66 -5.94 -12.04
CA ILE A 413 21.00 -4.79 -11.42
C ILE A 413 19.57 -5.14 -10.98
N ALA A 414 18.89 -6.05 -11.70
CA ALA A 414 17.54 -6.49 -11.40
C ALA A 414 17.39 -7.15 -10.01
N VAL A 415 18.39 -7.90 -9.53
CA VAL A 415 18.33 -8.59 -8.23
C VAL A 415 18.49 -7.61 -7.07
N ALA A 416 19.37 -6.61 -7.22
CA ALA A 416 19.58 -5.58 -6.22
C ALA A 416 18.39 -4.62 -6.11
N HIS A 417 17.76 -4.26 -7.23
CA HIS A 417 16.56 -3.40 -7.23
C HIS A 417 15.30 -4.11 -6.68
N GLU A 418 15.07 -5.39 -7.00
CA GLU A 418 13.89 -6.13 -6.47
C GLU A 418 13.91 -6.30 -4.94
N ILE A 419 15.09 -6.28 -4.31
CA ILE A 419 15.24 -6.35 -2.84
C ILE A 419 15.09 -4.95 -2.20
N ALA A 420 15.35 -3.87 -2.94
CA ALA A 420 15.32 -2.50 -2.42
C ALA A 420 13.90 -1.89 -2.31
N ASP A 421 12.97 -2.30 -3.18
CA ASP A 421 11.61 -1.74 -3.26
C ASP A 421 10.56 -2.47 -2.39
N VAL A 422 10.98 -3.36 -1.48
CA VAL A 422 10.05 -3.99 -0.53
C VAL A 422 9.65 -2.99 0.56
N ASN A 423 8.43 -2.45 0.45
CA ASN A 423 7.82 -1.68 1.54
C ASN A 423 7.66 -2.59 2.79
N MET A 424 7.96 -2.07 3.99
CA MET A 424 7.84 -2.82 5.24
C MET A 424 6.39 -3.00 5.70
N ASP A 425 5.48 -2.08 5.36
CA ASP A 425 4.02 -2.28 5.55
C ASP A 425 3.53 -3.58 4.86
N ASP A 426 4.26 -3.96 3.81
CA ASP A 426 4.05 -5.08 2.91
C ASP A 426 4.78 -6.36 3.38
N LEU A 427 5.44 -6.32 4.54
CA LEU A 427 6.04 -7.48 5.25
C LEU A 427 5.37 -7.72 6.62
N PHE A 428 4.94 -6.65 7.30
CA PHE A 428 4.38 -6.77 8.66
C PHE A 428 2.97 -7.37 8.75
N CYS A 429 2.27 -7.58 7.63
CA CYS A 429 0.93 -8.20 7.65
C CYS A 429 0.93 -9.68 8.04
N ASP A 430 2.04 -10.39 7.83
CA ASP A 430 2.23 -11.77 8.34
C ASP A 430 2.68 -11.79 9.82
N PHE A 431 3.23 -10.69 10.33
CA PHE A 431 3.85 -10.63 11.66
C PHE A 431 2.83 -10.66 12.80
N PHE A 432 1.68 -10.01 12.63
CA PHE A 432 0.63 -9.94 13.65
C PHE A 432 -0.21 -11.23 13.80
N LYS A 433 -0.14 -12.18 12.86
CA LYS A 433 -0.87 -13.46 12.97
C LYS A 433 -0.17 -14.51 13.85
N ALA A 434 0.99 -14.18 14.42
CA ALA A 434 1.78 -15.11 15.24
C ALA A 434 1.98 -14.65 16.71
N SER A 435 1.33 -13.57 17.14
CA SER A 435 1.37 -13.10 18.54
C SER A 435 0.14 -13.50 19.37
N ASP A 436 -1.02 -13.73 18.73
CA ASP A 436 -2.21 -14.27 19.42
C ASP A 436 -2.12 -15.79 19.57
N ASN A 437 -1.29 -16.21 20.52
CA ASN A 437 -1.40 -17.54 21.12
C ASN A 437 -1.20 -17.50 22.64
N THR A 438 -1.58 -16.38 23.28
CA THR A 438 -1.96 -16.38 24.69
C THR A 438 -3.34 -17.03 24.80
N ARG A 439 -3.40 -18.23 25.38
CA ARG A 439 -4.67 -18.88 25.73
C ARG A 439 -5.53 -17.90 26.55
N PRO A 440 -6.85 -17.80 26.30
CA PRO A 440 -7.72 -17.12 27.26
C PRO A 440 -7.60 -17.86 28.60
N MET A 441 -7.30 -17.12 29.67
CA MET A 441 -7.54 -17.64 31.01
C MET A 441 -9.04 -17.81 31.17
N GLU A 442 -9.49 -19.06 31.35
CA GLU A 442 -10.84 -19.30 31.83
C GLU A 442 -10.98 -18.63 33.20
N CYS A 443 -11.89 -17.66 33.32
CA CYS A 443 -12.31 -17.13 34.61
C CYS A 443 -13.10 -18.21 35.36
N SER A 444 -12.38 -19.13 35.99
CA SER A 444 -12.94 -20.06 36.96
C SER A 444 -13.54 -19.27 38.13
N VAL A 445 -14.85 -19.37 38.29
CA VAL A 445 -15.59 -18.74 39.38
C VAL A 445 -15.13 -19.36 40.69
N ILE A 446 -14.30 -18.63 41.45
CA ILE A 446 -13.83 -19.05 42.77
C ILE A 446 -15.00 -18.97 43.75
N THR A 447 -15.60 -20.12 44.05
CA THR A 447 -16.50 -20.28 45.19
C THR A 447 -15.67 -20.37 46.48
N ASN A 448 -15.83 -19.39 47.37
CA ASN A 448 -15.11 -19.34 48.65
C ASN A 448 -15.40 -20.58 49.54
N PRO A 449 -14.38 -21.34 49.96
CA PRO A 449 -14.52 -22.32 51.04
C PRO A 449 -14.59 -21.60 52.39
N LYS A 450 -15.51 -22.03 53.27
CA LYS A 450 -15.59 -21.51 54.65
C LYS A 450 -14.33 -21.88 55.46
N PRO A 451 -13.78 -20.98 56.28
CA PRO A 451 -12.66 -21.31 57.16
C PRO A 451 -13.11 -22.20 58.32
N HIS A 452 -12.36 -23.27 58.56
CA HIS A 452 -12.59 -24.20 59.68
C HIS A 452 -11.94 -23.64 60.96
N MET A 453 -12.74 -23.28 61.96
CA MET A 453 -12.19 -22.92 63.29
C MET A 453 -11.82 -24.18 64.09
N PRO A 454 -10.71 -24.16 64.86
CA PRO A 454 -10.42 -25.17 65.88
C PRO A 454 -11.18 -24.90 67.19
N PRO A 455 -11.45 -25.92 68.03
CA PRO A 455 -12.22 -25.75 69.26
C PRO A 455 -11.37 -25.12 70.38
N ILE A 456 -11.79 -23.96 70.87
CA ILE A 456 -11.23 -23.34 72.08
C ILE A 456 -11.82 -24.05 73.32
N ARG A 457 -10.97 -24.66 74.15
CA ARG A 457 -11.33 -25.04 75.53
C ARG A 457 -10.89 -23.93 76.49
N GLY A 458 -11.86 -23.34 77.18
CA GLY A 458 -11.67 -22.47 78.35
C GLY A 458 -12.65 -22.90 79.46
N PRO A 459 -12.31 -22.75 80.75
CA PRO A 459 -13.02 -23.44 81.83
C PRO A 459 -14.20 -22.68 82.42
N LYS A 460 -15.12 -23.46 83.00
CA LYS A 460 -15.98 -23.21 84.18
C LYS A 460 -15.94 -21.78 84.76
N TYR A 461 -17.10 -21.12 84.83
CA TYR A 461 -18.03 -21.29 85.96
C TYR A 461 -19.48 -21.04 85.51
#